data_AF-A0A7V5LT72-F1
#
_entry.id   AF-A0A7V5LT72-F1
#
_cell.length_a   1.000
_cell.length_b   1.000
_cell.length_c   1.000
_cell.angle_alpha   90.00
_cell.angle_beta   90.00
_cell.angle_gamma   90.00
#
_symmetry.space_group_name_H-M   'P 1'
#
loop_
_entity.id
_entity.type
_entity.pdbx_description
1 polymer ?
#
loop_
_entity_poly.entity_id
_entity_poly.type
_entity_poly.pdbx_seq_one_letter_code
_entity_poly.pdbx_strand_id
1 'polypeptide(L)'
;MTYLIIRVVGKLLGAYIGGTLSKAPKKVRKYIGFGLVPQAGVALGVALIAKAEFPEVGGMILDTIIATTVVYELVGPLLTQFALVKSGEAVIPEK
;
A
#
# COMPACT_ATOMS: atom_id res chain seq x y z
N MET A 1 14.03 -2.54 -4.74
CA MET A 1 13.00 -1.93 -5.63
C MET A 1 12.03 -2.97 -6.20
N THR A 2 12.49 -4.15 -6.61
CA THR A 2 11.62 -5.25 -7.12
C THR A 2 10.46 -5.59 -6.19
N TYR A 3 10.72 -5.76 -4.89
CA TYR A 3 9.68 -5.99 -3.88
C TYR A 3 8.58 -4.91 -3.87
N LEU A 4 8.96 -3.63 -3.96
CA LEU A 4 8.03 -2.51 -3.98
C LEU A 4 7.10 -2.60 -5.20
N ILE A 5 7.67 -2.78 -6.38
CA ILE A 5 6.92 -2.83 -7.65
C ILE A 5 5.93 -3.98 -7.63
N ILE A 6 6.40 -5.18 -7.29
CA ILE A 6 5.55 -6.38 -7.21
C ILE A 6 4.42 -6.17 -6.19
N ARG A 7 4.72 -5.60 -5.02
CA ARG A 7 3.72 -5.34 -3.98
C ARG A 7 2.65 -4.35 -4.45
N VAL A 8 3.04 -3.27 -5.10
CA VAL A 8 2.10 -2.26 -5.63
C VAL A 8 1.21 -2.88 -6.70
N VAL A 9 1.81 -3.51 -7.71
CA VAL A 9 1.06 -4.16 -8.80
C VAL A 9 0.13 -5.24 -8.25
N GLY A 10 0.62 -6.07 -7.33
CA GLY A 10 -0.17 -7.11 -6.68
C GLY A 10 -1.37 -6.55 -5.91
N LYS A 11 -1.21 -5.44 -5.17
CA LYS A 11 -2.32 -4.78 -4.47
C LYS A 11 -3.35 -4.20 -5.46
N LEU A 12 -2.91 -3.57 -6.55
CA LEU A 12 -3.82 -3.00 -7.55
C LEU A 12 -4.62 -4.09 -8.26
N LEU A 13 -3.94 -5.13 -8.76
CA LEU A 13 -4.58 -6.25 -9.45
C LEU A 13 -5.47 -7.06 -8.50
N GLY A 14 -4.96 -7.39 -7.31
CA GLY A 14 -5.70 -8.14 -6.29
C GLY A 14 -6.96 -7.40 -5.84
N ALA A 15 -6.87 -6.09 -5.61
CA ALA A 15 -8.04 -5.27 -5.27
C ALA A 15 -9.06 -5.23 -6.41
N TYR A 16 -8.61 -5.10 -7.66
CA TYR A 16 -9.50 -5.07 -8.83
C TYR A 16 -10.20 -6.41 -9.04
N ILE A 17 -9.46 -7.51 -9.02
CA ILE A 17 -9.98 -8.87 -9.19
C ILE A 17 -10.91 -9.21 -8.02
N GLY A 18 -10.46 -9.00 -6.78
CA GLY A 18 -11.25 -9.26 -5.57
C GLY A 18 -12.53 -8.44 -5.52
N GLY A 19 -12.45 -7.15 -5.88
CA GLY A 19 -13.63 -6.28 -6.00
C GLY A 19 -14.59 -6.71 -7.11
N THR A 20 -14.07 -7.29 -8.19
CA THR A 20 -14.90 -7.81 -9.30
C THR A 20 -15.61 -9.09 -8.90
N LEU A 21 -14.90 -10.04 -8.29
CA LEU A 21 -15.46 -11.31 -7.80
C LEU A 21 -16.51 -11.09 -6.71
N SER A 22 -16.28 -10.14 -5.79
CA SER A 22 -17.24 -9.79 -4.74
C SER A 22 -18.41 -8.93 -5.22
N LYS A 23 -18.48 -8.60 -6.51
CA LYS A 23 -19.47 -7.70 -7.10
C LYS A 23 -19.52 -6.30 -6.45
N ALA A 24 -18.42 -5.82 -5.86
CA ALA A 24 -18.34 -4.50 -5.23
C ALA A 24 -18.71 -3.34 -6.17
N PRO A 25 -19.05 -2.13 -5.68
CA PRO A 25 -19.30 -0.97 -6.56
C PRO A 25 -18.10 -0.64 -7.46
N LYS A 26 -18.36 -0.18 -8.70
CA LYS A 26 -17.31 0.12 -9.70
C LYS A 26 -16.21 1.06 -9.17
N LYS A 27 -16.60 2.04 -8.33
CA LYS A 27 -15.67 2.99 -7.71
C LYS A 27 -14.70 2.29 -6.76
N VAL A 28 -15.20 1.36 -5.94
CA VAL A 28 -14.39 0.55 -5.02
C VAL A 28 -13.40 -0.30 -5.82
N ARG A 29 -13.88 -1.07 -6.82
CA ARG A 29 -13.03 -1.94 -7.64
C ARG A 29 -11.86 -1.21 -8.29
N LYS A 30 -12.10 0.02 -8.76
CA LYS A 30 -11.13 0.79 -9.53
C LYS A 30 -10.14 1.56 -8.65
N TYR A 31 -10.55 2.02 -7.48
CA TYR A 31 -9.75 3.00 -6.71
C TYR A 31 -9.21 2.48 -5.38
N ILE A 32 -9.82 1.46 -4.75
CA ILE A 32 -9.39 0.99 -3.42
C ILE A 32 -7.94 0.50 -3.41
N GLY A 33 -7.47 -0.09 -4.51
CA GLY A 33 -6.09 -0.57 -4.63
C GLY A 33 -5.05 0.52 -4.38
N PHE A 34 -5.31 1.76 -4.82
CA PHE A 34 -4.40 2.89 -4.60
C PHE A 34 -4.36 3.31 -3.12
N GLY A 35 -5.52 3.28 -2.44
CA GLY A 35 -5.61 3.54 -1.00
C GLY A 35 -5.00 2.44 -0.14
N LEU A 36 -4.81 1.24 -0.68
CA LEU A 36 -4.16 0.12 0.01
C LEU A 36 -2.63 0.16 -0.13
N VAL A 37 -2.06 0.91 -1.07
CA VAL A 37 -0.60 0.97 -1.30
C VAL A 37 0.17 1.44 -0.05
N PRO A 38 -0.19 2.58 0.58
CA PRO A 38 0.55 3.11 1.72
C PRO A 38 0.61 2.12 2.88
N GLN A 39 1.75 2.08 3.55
CA GLN A 39 1.97 1.33 4.79
C GLN A 39 3.08 2.02 5.60
N ALA A 40 3.06 1.87 6.92
CA ALA A 40 4.09 2.42 7.79
C ALA A 40 4.28 1.56 9.06
N GLY A 41 3.72 2.00 10.19
CA GLY A 41 4.05 1.48 11.52
C GLY A 41 3.89 -0.03 11.70
N VAL A 42 2.78 -0.61 11.23
CA VAL A 42 2.54 -2.06 11.37
C VAL A 42 3.59 -2.88 10.60
N ALA A 43 3.97 -2.45 9.40
CA ALA A 43 4.98 -3.14 8.60
C ALA A 43 6.36 -3.08 9.25
N LEU A 44 6.74 -1.91 9.79
CA LEU A 44 7.99 -1.73 10.51
C LEU A 44 8.04 -2.57 11.81
N GLY A 45 6.95 -2.59 12.58
CA GLY A 45 6.86 -3.39 13.80
C GLY A 45 7.04 -4.89 13.54
N VAL A 46 6.37 -5.42 12.51
CA VAL A 46 6.53 -6.83 12.11
C VAL A 46 7.94 -7.10 11.58
N ALA A 47 8.56 -6.16 10.87
CA ALA A 47 9.92 -6.32 10.39
C ALA A 47 10.96 -6.32 11.51
N LEU A 48 10.74 -5.58 12.60
CA LEU A 48 11.58 -5.62 13.79
C LEU A 48 11.50 -6.98 14.48
N ILE A 49 10.31 -7.55 14.60
CA ILE A 49 10.11 -8.92 15.10
C ILE A 49 10.85 -9.91 14.18
N ALA A 50 10.70 -9.79 12.87
CA ALA A 50 11.40 -10.65 11.92
C ALA A 50 12.93 -10.55 12.03
N LYS A 51 13.47 -9.36 12.32
CA LYS A 51 14.89 -9.17 12.61
C LYS A 51 15.36 -9.89 13.87
N ALA A 52 14.53 -9.93 14.91
CA ALA A 52 14.84 -10.61 16.16
C ALA A 52 14.75 -12.15 16.01
N GLU A 53 13.71 -12.64 15.33
CA GLU A 53 13.40 -14.07 15.25
C GLU A 53 14.14 -14.81 14.12
N PHE A 54 14.60 -14.11 13.08
CA PHE A 54 15.28 -14.71 11.93
C PHE A 54 16.65 -14.06 11.67
N PRO A 55 17.71 -14.44 12.40
CA PRO A 55 19.02 -13.78 12.34
C PRO A 55 19.66 -13.73 10.95
N GLU A 56 19.43 -14.76 10.13
CA GLU A 56 20.03 -14.87 8.79
C GLU A 56 19.43 -13.92 7.76
N VAL A 57 18.12 -13.62 7.85
CA VAL A 57 17.37 -12.89 6.80
C VAL A 57 16.65 -11.64 7.32
N GLY A 58 16.45 -11.54 8.63
CA GLY A 58 15.63 -10.51 9.25
C GLY A 58 16.21 -9.10 9.11
N GLY A 59 17.53 -8.97 9.04
CA GLY A 59 18.19 -7.70 8.67
C GLY A 59 17.78 -7.23 7.27
N MET A 60 17.86 -8.12 6.28
CA MET A 60 17.45 -7.83 4.90
C MET A 60 15.96 -7.46 4.80
N ILE A 61 15.10 -8.15 5.57
CA ILE A 61 13.67 -7.84 5.65
C ILE A 61 13.48 -6.42 6.20
N LEU A 62 14.09 -6.09 7.34
CA LEU A 62 13.97 -4.78 7.95
C LEU A 62 14.43 -3.66 7.00
N ASP A 63 15.60 -3.82 6.41
CA ASP A 63 16.18 -2.81 5.50
C ASP A 63 15.28 -2.61 4.27
N THR A 64 14.73 -3.70 3.72
CA THR A 64 13.77 -3.64 2.61
C THR A 64 12.52 -2.87 3.01
N ILE A 65 11.94 -3.19 4.18
CA ILE A 65 10.71 -2.54 4.64
C ILE A 65 10.97 -1.05 4.92
N ILE A 66 12.06 -0.69 5.61
CA ILE A 66 12.44 0.72 5.85
C ILE A 66 12.56 1.46 4.52
N ALA A 67 13.35 0.93 3.58
CA ALA A 67 13.56 1.57 2.29
C ALA A 67 12.24 1.77 1.52
N THR A 68 11.34 0.78 1.55
CA THR A 68 10.03 0.91 0.90
C THR A 68 9.09 1.87 1.61
N THR A 69 9.13 1.93 2.95
CA THR A 69 8.30 2.84 3.75
C THR A 69 8.63 4.29 3.44
N VAL A 70 9.91 4.65 3.29
CA VAL A 70 10.30 6.01 2.87
C VAL A 70 9.64 6.38 1.54
N VAL A 71 9.64 5.48 0.56
CA VAL A 71 8.95 5.72 -0.72
C VAL A 71 7.45 5.88 -0.50
N TYR A 72 6.83 5.03 0.32
CA TYR A 72 5.40 5.08 0.62
C TYR A 72 4.98 6.33 1.40
N GLU A 73 5.83 6.92 2.23
CA GLU A 73 5.50 8.19 2.89
C GLU A 73 5.50 9.36 1.91
N LEU A 74 6.35 9.31 0.87
CA LEU A 74 6.39 10.33 -0.18
C LEU A 74 5.21 10.23 -1.15
N VAL A 75 4.88 9.02 -1.60
CA VAL A 75 3.83 8.82 -2.63
C VAL A 75 2.47 8.47 -2.04
N GLY A 76 2.44 7.91 -0.84
CA GLY A 76 1.24 7.35 -0.22
C GLY A 76 0.13 8.37 0.00
N PRO A 77 0.39 9.57 0.53
CA PRO A 77 -0.62 10.61 0.67
C PRO A 77 -1.27 10.98 -0.68
N LEU A 78 -0.46 11.09 -1.74
CA LEU A 78 -0.94 11.39 -3.09
C LEU A 78 -1.84 10.28 -3.64
N LEU A 79 -1.46 9.01 -3.44
CA LEU A 79 -2.24 7.86 -3.89
C LEU A 79 -3.55 7.71 -3.12
N THR A 80 -3.53 7.90 -1.79
CA THR A 80 -4.74 7.90 -0.95
C THR A 80 -5.68 9.03 -1.34
N GLN A 81 -5.15 10.25 -1.50
CA GLN A 81 -5.95 11.40 -1.94
C GLN A 81 -6.57 11.12 -3.32
N PHE A 82 -5.78 10.60 -4.26
CA PHE A 82 -6.29 10.20 -5.58
C PHE A 82 -7.42 9.17 -5.47
N ALA A 83 -7.27 8.14 -4.63
CA ALA A 83 -8.27 7.10 -4.42
C ALA A 83 -9.59 7.68 -3.90
N LEU A 84 -9.51 8.52 -2.86
CA LEU A 84 -10.67 9.15 -2.21
C LEU A 84 -11.39 10.14 -3.12
N VAL A 85 -10.65 10.99 -3.84
CA VAL A 85 -11.25 11.99 -4.74
C VAL A 85 -11.88 11.30 -5.94
N LYS A 86 -11.24 10.29 -6.52
CA LYS A 86 -11.79 9.59 -7.69
C LYS A 86 -12.92 8.62 -7.34
N SER A 87 -12.99 8.11 -6.12
CA SER A 87 -14.18 7.41 -5.62
C SER A 87 -15.32 8.39 -5.26
N GLY A 88 -15.02 9.69 -5.13
CA GLY A 88 -15.99 10.70 -4.70
C GLY A 88 -16.31 10.59 -3.20
N GLU A 89 -15.40 10.01 -2.41
CA GLU A 89 -15.48 9.97 -0.95
C GLU A 89 -14.81 11.19 -0.30
N ALA A 90 -14.01 11.94 -1.06
CA ALA A 90 -13.48 13.24 -0.64
C ALA A 90 -13.57 14.26 -1.78
N VAL A 91 -13.73 15.53 -1.42
CA VAL A 91 -13.70 16.67 -2.35
C VAL A 91 -12.55 17.57 -1.92
N ILE A 92 -11.79 18.10 -2.89
CA ILE A 92 -10.75 19.08 -2.60
C ILE A 92 -11.46 20.41 -2.36
N PRO A 93 -11.38 21.01 -1.16
CA PRO A 93 -12.00 22.30 -0.91
C PRO A 93 -11.43 23.36 -1.86
N GLU A 94 -12.30 24.20 -2.40
CA GLU A 94 -11.87 25.39 -3.15
C GLU A 94 -11.14 26.34 -2.21
N LYS A 95 -10.08 26.99 -2.72
CA LYS A 95 -9.19 27.86 -1.95
C LYS A 95 -9.89 29.12 -1.45
#